data_AF-A0A538TUZ7-F1
#
_entry.id   AF-A0A538TUZ7-F1
#
_cell.length_a   1.000
_cell.length_b   1.000
_cell.length_c   1.000
_cell.angle_alpha   90.00
_cell.angle_beta   90.00
_cell.angle_gamma   90.00
#
_symmetry.space_group_name_H-M   'P 1'
#
loop_
_entity.id
_entity.type
_entity.pdbx_description
1 polymer ?
#
loop_
_entity_poly.entity_id
_entity_poly.type
_entity_poly.pdbx_seq_one_letter_code
_entity_poly.pdbx_strand_id
1 'polypeptide(L)'
;MPARSTPFVRPTVVLVLFCVTSMSACSKNNGGGGGGGGITNPPSGDSFDSGDMNQGQSFQFTFPTAATVGYHCRHHAEMTGTISIATGQADSAVVSMVSNPPYGHAFSPSTVSIKPTGHVRWVNNDAGVVHTATSN
;
A
#
# COMPACT_ATOMS: atom_id res chain seq x y z
N MET A 1 52.16 -10.51 -12.11
CA MET A 1 52.17 -9.98 -10.72
C MET A 1 50.73 -9.76 -10.29
N PRO A 2 50.34 -10.07 -9.05
CA PRO A 2 48.93 -10.07 -8.63
C PRO A 2 48.44 -8.71 -8.08
N ALA A 3 47.11 -8.52 -8.15
CA ALA A 3 46.24 -7.70 -7.30
C ALA A 3 46.57 -6.20 -7.05
N ARG A 4 45.59 -5.34 -7.35
CA ARG A 4 45.11 -4.37 -6.36
C ARG A 4 43.61 -4.09 -6.55
N SER A 5 42.87 -4.05 -5.45
CA SER A 5 41.40 -3.96 -5.41
C SER A 5 40.92 -2.59 -4.88
N THR A 6 39.59 -2.43 -4.83
CA THR A 6 38.81 -1.40 -4.07
C THR A 6 38.70 0.00 -4.71
N PRO A 7 37.70 0.82 -4.31
CA PRO A 7 36.54 0.53 -3.45
C PRO A 7 35.16 0.79 -4.09
N PHE A 8 34.14 0.07 -3.63
CA PHE A 8 32.73 0.50 -3.76
C PHE A 8 32.47 1.62 -2.74
N VAL A 9 32.02 2.79 -3.18
CA VAL A 9 31.64 3.90 -2.27
C VAL A 9 30.16 3.78 -1.91
N ARG A 10 29.87 3.52 -0.63
CA ARG A 10 28.51 3.58 -0.08
C ARG A 10 28.25 4.99 0.47
N PRO A 11 27.24 5.73 -0.01
CA PRO A 11 26.89 7.03 0.58
C PRO A 11 26.21 6.83 1.93
N THR A 12 26.82 7.35 3.00
CA THR A 12 26.23 7.37 4.35
C THR A 12 25.09 8.38 4.42
N VAL A 13 23.86 7.94 4.67
CA VAL A 13 22.73 8.84 4.90
C VAL A 13 22.87 9.50 6.27
N VAL A 14 22.96 10.83 6.31
CA VAL A 14 23.05 11.61 7.54
C VAL A 14 21.65 11.86 8.10
N LEU A 15 21.37 11.31 9.28
CA LEU A 15 20.14 11.55 10.02
C LEU A 15 20.18 12.93 10.68
N VAL A 16 19.43 13.91 10.16
CA VAL A 16 19.32 15.25 10.75
C VAL A 16 18.09 15.33 11.65
N LEU A 17 18.33 15.38 12.97
CA LEU A 17 17.29 15.48 14.00
C LEU A 17 16.89 16.95 14.23
N PHE A 18 15.80 17.40 13.62
CA PHE A 18 15.21 18.72 13.93
C PHE A 18 14.17 18.59 15.06
N CYS A 19 14.48 19.19 16.20
CA CYS A 19 13.55 19.39 17.31
C CYS A 19 13.09 20.85 17.33
N VAL A 20 11.77 21.07 17.28
CA VAL A 20 11.13 22.36 17.58
C VAL A 20 9.89 22.10 18.44
N THR A 21 9.63 22.98 19.41
CA THR A 21 8.74 22.71 20.54
C THR A 21 7.53 23.65 20.58
N SER A 22 6.35 23.11 20.91
CA SER A 22 5.45 23.56 22.02
C SER A 22 5.21 25.07 22.21
N MET A 23 4.00 25.65 22.31
CA MET A 23 2.58 25.21 22.38
C MET A 23 1.71 26.37 21.74
N SER A 24 0.38 26.56 21.87
CA SER A 24 -0.75 25.85 22.51
C SER A 24 -2.07 26.36 21.92
N ALA A 25 -3.09 25.50 21.72
CA ALA A 25 -4.52 25.86 21.75
C ALA A 25 -5.41 24.61 21.73
N CYS A 26 -6.18 24.36 22.79
CA CYS A 26 -7.23 23.34 22.79
C CYS A 26 -8.62 23.99 22.81
N SER A 27 -9.50 23.56 21.91
CA SER A 27 -10.94 23.81 21.98
C SER A 27 -11.67 22.51 21.62
N LYS A 28 -12.60 22.09 22.48
CA LYS A 28 -13.34 20.83 22.31
C LYS A 28 -14.73 21.12 21.78
N ASN A 29 -15.05 20.51 20.64
CA ASN A 29 -16.42 20.27 20.19
C ASN A 29 -16.56 18.73 20.06
N ASN A 30 -17.61 18.14 20.63
CA ASN A 30 -17.78 16.69 20.69
C ASN A 30 -18.59 16.17 19.49
N GLY A 31 -18.08 15.14 18.81
CA GLY A 31 -18.88 14.42 17.81
C GLY A 31 -18.16 13.24 17.17
N GLY A 32 -18.37 12.03 17.72
CA GLY A 32 -18.09 10.72 17.08
C GLY A 32 -16.61 10.36 16.81
N GLY A 33 -16.14 9.12 17.04
CA GLY A 33 -16.83 7.95 17.60
C GLY A 33 -16.42 6.65 16.91
N GLY A 34 -15.24 6.12 17.24
CA GLY A 34 -14.68 4.91 16.63
C GLY A 34 -13.97 5.15 15.29
N GLY A 35 -12.99 4.32 14.89
CA GLY A 35 -12.36 3.22 15.60
C GLY A 35 -11.65 2.26 14.64
N GLY A 36 -10.51 1.67 15.03
CA GLY A 36 -9.86 0.59 14.27
C GLY A 36 -8.83 1.04 13.21
N GLY A 37 -7.76 1.69 13.63
CA GLY A 37 -6.59 1.89 12.77
C GLY A 37 -5.61 0.70 12.86
N GLY A 38 -5.61 -0.15 11.83
CA GLY A 38 -4.51 -1.10 11.53
C GLY A 38 -4.64 -2.54 12.03
N ILE A 39 -4.08 -3.45 11.22
CA ILE A 39 -3.70 -4.86 11.50
C ILE A 39 -4.75 -5.81 12.09
N THR A 40 -5.68 -6.27 11.26
CA THR A 40 -6.24 -7.62 11.42
C THR A 40 -5.21 -8.71 11.05
N ASN A 41 -5.31 -9.87 11.68
CA ASN A 41 -4.31 -10.96 11.65
C ASN A 41 -4.02 -11.48 10.24
N PRO A 42 -2.77 -11.86 9.88
CA PRO A 42 -2.45 -12.44 8.57
C PRO A 42 -3.28 -13.71 8.29
N PRO A 43 -3.97 -13.79 7.14
CA PRO A 43 -4.54 -15.03 6.63
C PRO A 43 -3.46 -16.06 6.32
N SER A 44 -3.71 -17.32 6.66
CA SER A 44 -2.89 -18.46 6.24
C SER A 44 -3.30 -18.90 4.83
N GLY A 45 -2.91 -18.11 3.83
CA GLY A 45 -3.21 -18.31 2.41
C GLY A 45 -3.19 -16.98 1.66
N ASP A 46 -2.94 -17.01 0.35
CA ASP A 46 -2.67 -15.80 -0.47
C ASP A 46 -3.92 -14.95 -0.80
N SER A 47 -5.00 -15.11 -0.02
CA SER A 47 -6.27 -14.38 -0.14
C SER A 47 -6.33 -13.21 0.83
N PHE A 48 -6.96 -12.12 0.40
CA PHE A 48 -7.12 -10.90 1.20
C PHE A 48 -8.42 -10.15 0.86
N ASP A 49 -8.99 -9.47 1.84
CA ASP A 49 -9.97 -8.40 1.62
C ASP A 49 -9.59 -7.22 2.54
N SER A 50 -9.59 -6.01 1.98
CA SER A 50 -9.42 -4.78 2.75
C SER A 50 -10.62 -4.45 3.63
N GLY A 51 -11.80 -4.99 3.31
CA GLY A 51 -13.06 -4.39 3.70
C GLY A 51 -13.31 -3.08 2.94
N ASP A 52 -14.36 -2.35 3.34
CA ASP A 52 -14.78 -1.13 2.65
C ASP A 52 -13.92 0.08 3.07
N MET A 53 -13.04 0.55 2.18
CA MET A 53 -12.18 1.71 2.38
C MET A 53 -12.87 2.98 1.91
N ASN A 54 -13.14 3.90 2.85
CA ASN A 54 -13.56 5.26 2.55
C ASN A 54 -12.39 6.10 2.00
N GLN A 55 -12.68 7.25 1.38
CA GLN A 55 -11.65 8.20 0.91
C GLN A 55 -10.60 8.49 2.01
N GLY A 56 -9.32 8.46 1.61
CA GLY A 56 -8.17 8.68 2.49
C GLY A 56 -7.75 7.46 3.32
N GLN A 57 -8.54 6.37 3.35
CA GLN A 57 -8.14 5.14 4.04
C GLN A 57 -7.17 4.29 3.22
N SER A 58 -6.50 3.35 3.89
CA SER A 58 -5.51 2.47 3.29
C SER A 58 -5.46 1.10 3.93
N PHE A 59 -5.28 0.08 3.11
CA PHE A 59 -5.05 -1.31 3.50
C PHE A 59 -3.64 -1.74 3.08
N GLN A 60 -3.05 -2.72 3.77
CA GLN A 60 -1.75 -3.28 3.41
C GLN A 60 -1.74 -4.79 3.63
N PHE A 61 -1.19 -5.52 2.67
CA PHE A 61 -1.03 -6.97 2.74
C PHE A 61 0.39 -7.39 2.38
N THR A 62 0.92 -8.38 3.09
CA THR A 62 2.27 -8.95 2.89
C THR A 62 2.14 -10.32 2.24
N PHE A 63 2.81 -10.52 1.11
CA PHE A 63 2.68 -11.74 0.29
C PHE A 63 3.87 -12.68 0.55
N PRO A 64 3.70 -13.81 1.25
CA PRO A 64 4.81 -14.67 1.65
C PRO A 64 5.39 -15.49 0.49
N THR A 65 4.57 -15.82 -0.51
CA THR A 65 4.86 -16.82 -1.56
C THR A 65 5.08 -16.15 -2.92
N ALA A 66 5.94 -16.72 -3.76
CA ALA A 66 6.03 -16.32 -5.17
C ALA A 66 4.79 -16.81 -5.95
N ALA A 67 4.06 -15.89 -6.58
CA ALA A 67 2.77 -16.14 -7.24
C ALA A 67 2.42 -15.01 -8.22
N THR A 68 1.30 -15.14 -8.93
CA THR A 68 0.63 -14.01 -9.58
C THR A 68 -0.81 -13.97 -9.08
N VAL A 69 -1.19 -12.90 -8.39
CA VAL A 69 -2.48 -12.77 -7.71
C VAL A 69 -3.33 -11.73 -8.43
N GLY A 70 -4.49 -12.16 -8.93
CA GLY A 70 -5.53 -11.26 -9.42
C GLY A 70 -6.40 -10.75 -8.27
N TYR A 71 -6.85 -9.51 -8.35
CA TYR A 71 -7.75 -8.89 -7.37
C TYR A 71 -8.71 -7.91 -8.03
N HIS A 72 -9.79 -7.57 -7.33
CA HIS A 72 -10.84 -6.67 -7.79
C HIS A 72 -11.35 -5.73 -6.68
N CYS A 73 -12.19 -4.77 -7.05
CA CYS A 73 -13.02 -4.00 -6.12
C CYS A 73 -14.43 -4.60 -6.05
N ARG A 74 -14.97 -4.84 -4.86
CA ARG A 74 -16.33 -5.41 -4.69
C ARG A 74 -17.46 -4.45 -5.08
N HIS A 75 -17.19 -3.15 -5.20
CA HIS A 75 -18.18 -2.12 -5.54
C HIS A 75 -18.18 -1.72 -7.04
N HIS A 76 -17.07 -1.97 -7.75
CA HIS A 76 -16.83 -1.46 -9.11
C HIS A 76 -16.24 -2.57 -9.99
N ALA A 77 -17.07 -3.17 -10.85
CA ALA A 77 -16.73 -4.38 -11.60
C ALA A 77 -15.65 -4.18 -12.67
N GLU A 78 -15.40 -2.94 -13.11
CA GLU A 78 -14.31 -2.57 -14.00
C GLU A 78 -12.94 -2.59 -13.30
N MET A 79 -12.91 -2.43 -11.98
CA MET A 79 -11.67 -2.33 -11.21
C MET A 79 -11.08 -3.71 -10.95
N THR A 80 -10.14 -4.09 -11.81
CA THR A 80 -9.32 -5.29 -11.68
C THR A 80 -7.84 -4.92 -11.63
N GLY A 81 -7.03 -5.76 -10.98
CA GLY A 81 -5.60 -5.58 -10.88
C GLY A 81 -4.83 -6.88 -10.64
N THR A 82 -3.51 -6.78 -10.78
CA THR A 82 -2.60 -7.93 -10.70
C THR A 82 -1.39 -7.61 -9.81
N ILE A 83 -0.98 -8.57 -8.98
CA ILE A 83 0.24 -8.53 -8.18
C ILE A 83 1.16 -9.63 -8.70
N SER A 84 2.32 -9.27 -9.24
CA SER A 84 3.38 -10.23 -9.58
C SER A 84 4.35 -10.34 -8.41
N ILE A 85 4.51 -11.55 -7.86
CA ILE A 85 5.34 -11.78 -6.68
C ILE A 85 6.52 -12.68 -7.08
N ALA A 86 7.69 -12.08 -7.30
CA ALA A 86 8.85 -12.75 -7.90
C ALA A 86 10.18 -12.26 -7.31
N THR A 87 11.22 -13.10 -7.33
CA THR A 87 12.56 -12.70 -6.85
C THR A 87 13.16 -11.59 -7.71
N GLY A 88 13.97 -10.71 -7.09
CA GLY A 88 14.57 -9.55 -7.77
C GLY A 88 13.63 -8.34 -7.96
N GLN A 89 12.36 -8.43 -7.55
CA GLN A 89 11.42 -7.31 -7.53
C GLN A 89 11.55 -6.48 -6.24
N ALA A 90 10.79 -5.38 -6.16
CA ALA A 90 10.83 -4.46 -5.03
C ALA A 90 10.26 -5.04 -3.71
N ASP A 91 10.70 -4.49 -2.59
CA ASP A 91 10.21 -4.85 -1.24
C ASP A 91 8.76 -4.42 -1.00
N SER A 92 8.30 -3.37 -1.69
CA SER A 92 7.00 -2.75 -1.51
C SER A 92 6.45 -2.19 -2.81
N ALA A 93 5.12 -2.12 -2.93
CA ALA A 93 4.42 -1.34 -3.95
C ALA A 93 3.23 -0.57 -3.34
N VAL A 94 2.80 0.49 -4.03
CA VAL A 94 1.61 1.29 -3.65
C VAL A 94 0.64 1.30 -4.81
N VAL A 95 -0.64 1.10 -4.52
CA VAL A 95 -1.76 1.18 -5.47
C VAL A 95 -2.74 2.24 -4.97
N SER A 96 -3.09 3.21 -5.82
CA SER A 96 -4.17 4.16 -5.55
C SER A 96 -5.47 3.68 -6.21
N MET A 97 -6.61 3.71 -5.51
CA MET A 97 -7.91 3.81 -6.20
C MET A 97 -8.13 5.25 -6.62
N VAL A 98 -8.57 5.47 -7.86
CA VAL A 98 -8.83 6.78 -8.45
C VAL A 98 -9.98 6.71 -9.46
N SER A 99 -10.71 7.82 -9.61
CA SER A 99 -11.57 8.06 -10.78
C SER A 99 -10.76 7.99 -12.07
N ASN A 100 -11.32 7.34 -13.10
CA ASN A 100 -10.71 7.15 -14.42
C ASN A 100 -11.71 7.43 -15.56
N PRO A 101 -12.24 8.65 -15.72
CA PRO A 101 -13.25 8.95 -16.75
C PRO A 101 -12.68 8.79 -18.18
N PRO A 102 -13.47 8.29 -19.15
CA PRO A 102 -14.88 7.88 -19.07
C PRO A 102 -15.10 6.44 -18.57
N TYR A 103 -14.06 5.73 -18.15
CA TYR A 103 -14.05 4.28 -17.89
C TYR A 103 -14.49 3.87 -16.48
N GLY A 104 -15.09 4.76 -15.69
CA GLY A 104 -15.44 4.51 -14.29
C GLY A 104 -14.24 4.76 -13.36
N HIS A 105 -13.87 3.76 -12.56
CA HIS A 105 -12.83 3.83 -11.54
C HIS A 105 -11.66 2.89 -11.86
N ALA A 106 -10.48 3.10 -11.25
CA ALA A 106 -9.29 2.29 -11.53
C ALA A 106 -8.36 2.09 -10.33
N PHE A 107 -7.69 0.95 -10.30
CA PHE A 107 -6.45 0.77 -9.55
C PHE A 107 -5.28 1.35 -10.37
N SER A 108 -4.48 2.21 -9.76
CA SER A 108 -3.37 2.91 -10.39
C SER A 108 -2.07 2.75 -9.58
N PRO A 109 -1.04 2.06 -10.11
CA PRO A 109 -1.08 1.24 -11.31
C PRO A 109 -1.96 -0.01 -11.14
N SER A 110 -2.53 -0.53 -12.23
CA SER A 110 -3.34 -1.75 -12.21
C SER A 110 -2.52 -3.03 -12.06
N THR A 111 -1.21 -2.97 -12.32
CA THR A 111 -0.27 -4.06 -12.05
C THR A 111 0.90 -3.56 -11.20
N VAL A 112 1.26 -4.32 -10.18
CA VAL A 112 2.44 -4.09 -9.32
C VAL A 112 3.31 -5.33 -9.23
N SER A 113 4.61 -5.13 -9.04
CA SER A 113 5.58 -6.21 -8.85
C SER A 113 6.31 -6.06 -7.52
N ILE A 114 6.31 -7.12 -6.71
CA ILE A 114 6.99 -7.19 -5.41
C ILE A 114 7.75 -8.53 -5.27
N LYS A 115 8.66 -8.61 -4.32
CA LYS A 115 9.31 -9.89 -3.94
C LYS A 115 8.46 -10.69 -2.95
N PRO A 116 8.69 -12.01 -2.80
CA PRO A 116 8.19 -12.78 -1.66
C PRO A 116 8.62 -12.14 -0.34
N THR A 117 7.70 -12.11 0.63
CA THR A 117 7.70 -11.31 1.88
C THR A 117 7.62 -9.78 1.71
N GLY A 118 7.49 -9.28 0.48
CA GLY A 118 7.14 -7.90 0.19
C GLY A 118 5.65 -7.60 0.43
N HIS A 119 5.28 -6.31 0.38
CA HIS A 119 3.90 -5.89 0.64
C HIS A 119 3.35 -4.89 -0.38
N VAL A 120 2.04 -4.95 -0.60
CA VAL A 120 1.30 -3.92 -1.35
C VAL A 120 0.50 -3.08 -0.36
N ARG A 121 0.59 -1.75 -0.46
CA ARG A 121 -0.30 -0.82 0.25
C ARG A 121 -1.28 -0.17 -0.73
N TRP A 122 -2.55 -0.42 -0.52
CA TRP A 122 -3.65 0.22 -1.22
C TRP A 122 -4.07 1.50 -0.51
N VAL A 123 -4.39 2.55 -1.26
CA VAL A 123 -4.88 3.83 -0.74
C VAL A 123 -6.09 4.27 -1.56
N ASN A 124 -7.21 4.56 -0.88
CA ASN A 124 -8.35 5.17 -1.57
C ASN A 124 -8.10 6.69 -1.71
N ASN A 125 -7.71 7.12 -2.90
CA ASN A 125 -7.52 8.53 -3.25
C ASN A 125 -8.71 9.11 -4.03
N ASP A 126 -9.80 8.36 -4.15
CA ASP A 126 -10.96 8.69 -4.95
C ASP A 126 -12.00 9.50 -4.15
N ALA A 127 -12.54 10.56 -4.74
CA ALA A 127 -13.25 11.59 -3.99
C ALA A 127 -14.70 11.20 -3.69
N GLY A 128 -15.02 10.89 -2.42
CA GLY A 128 -16.36 10.47 -1.98
C GLY A 128 -16.77 9.06 -2.41
N VAL A 129 -15.88 8.27 -3.01
CA VAL A 129 -16.15 6.91 -3.50
C VAL A 129 -15.62 5.87 -2.50
N VAL A 130 -16.38 4.79 -2.27
CA VAL A 130 -15.98 3.67 -1.40
C VAL A 130 -15.43 2.53 -2.27
N HIS A 131 -14.27 1.98 -1.89
CA HIS A 131 -13.56 0.96 -2.66
C HIS A 131 -13.09 -0.20 -1.78
N THR A 132 -12.79 -1.34 -2.40
CA THR A 132 -12.09 -2.46 -1.74
C THR A 132 -10.88 -2.87 -2.57
N ALA A 133 -9.98 -3.65 -1.96
CA ALA A 133 -9.00 -4.46 -2.65
C ALA A 133 -9.17 -5.89 -2.15
N THR A 134 -9.69 -6.77 -3.00
CA THR A 134 -10.15 -8.11 -2.63
C THR A 134 -9.60 -9.14 -3.62
N SER A 135 -8.92 -10.17 -3.14
CA SER A 135 -8.39 -11.26 -3.98
C SER A 135 -9.50 -11.98 -4.75
N ASN A 136 -9.19 -12.44 -5.97
CA ASN A 136 -10.07 -13.30 -6.77
C ASN A 136 -10.14 -14.74 -6.22
#